data_AF-A0A2I4C8E7-F1
#
_entry.id   AF-A0A2I4C8E7-F1
#
_cell.length_a   1.000
_cell.length_b   1.000
_cell.length_c   1.000
_cell.angle_alpha   90.00
_cell.angle_beta   90.00
_cell.angle_gamma   90.00
#
_symmetry.space_group_name_H-M   'P 1'
#
loop_
_entity.id
_entity.type
_entity.pdbx_description
1 polymer ?
#
loop_
_entity_poly.entity_id
_entity_poly.type
_entity_poly.pdbx_seq_one_letter_code
_entity_poly.pdbx_strand_id
1 'polypeptide(L)'
;MAHFVVAVGLILLPVLIDLSAGNNTCNLYAAVGESLTLPFAFGGLGNTHSLRWTHNKTIIFTKQKGRVTKGKPEDINATGSILLKNVGFSSAGIYEANISHSNGTIVKAWMDRLCVMEKVSKPRLDHICDSSAVNFSCNVAKPQGLDFSWTLNKKTLLGETKQTLRISLSHLKEERTFACSVANKVSVESSETVRPACKAPLLCFKPQVVVAVLAGGAGLIFFLLIAVVALCCCVRRTKPQTNPRDKQEIKMLSVKKQEAEPISPEYEAMHNIQSSPSPSPKPSPRACYKNVSQPYAQTDNRPLQMFPAAEGQRSSPVPKPRTKNAQTLNI
;
A
#
# COMPACT_ATOMS: atom_id res chain seq x y z
N MET A 1 -70.67 -58.26 18.48
CA MET A 1 -69.60 -57.68 17.65
C MET A 1 -69.73 -56.16 17.72
N ALA A 2 -68.71 -55.35 17.99
CA ALA A 2 -67.35 -55.63 18.46
C ALA A 2 -66.92 -54.46 19.39
N HIS A 3 -66.11 -54.72 20.41
CA HIS A 3 -65.60 -53.66 21.30
C HIS A 3 -64.45 -52.92 20.61
N PHE A 4 -64.48 -51.58 20.62
CA PHE A 4 -63.31 -50.76 20.34
C PHE A 4 -62.98 -49.88 21.55
N VAL A 5 -62.03 -50.34 22.34
CA VAL A 5 -61.31 -49.52 23.32
C VAL A 5 -60.27 -48.72 22.56
N VAL A 6 -60.40 -47.40 22.51
CA VAL A 6 -59.37 -46.51 21.95
C VAL A 6 -58.51 -46.00 23.09
N ALA A 7 -57.27 -46.49 23.17
CA ALA A 7 -56.33 -46.11 24.22
C ALA A 7 -55.86 -44.66 24.05
N VAL A 8 -55.94 -43.87 25.12
CA VAL A 8 -55.37 -42.51 25.16
C VAL A 8 -53.86 -42.63 25.37
N GLY A 9 -53.10 -42.55 24.27
CA GLY A 9 -51.64 -42.52 24.33
C GLY A 9 -51.15 -41.17 24.86
N LEU A 10 -50.56 -41.15 26.06
CA LEU A 10 -49.80 -39.99 26.53
C LEU A 10 -48.54 -39.83 25.68
N ILE A 11 -48.55 -38.84 24.79
CA ILE A 11 -47.34 -38.42 24.07
C ILE A 11 -46.48 -37.60 25.05
N LEU A 12 -45.57 -38.28 25.75
CA LEU A 12 -44.48 -37.63 26.47
C LEU A 12 -43.51 -37.02 25.46
N LEU A 13 -43.76 -35.78 25.05
CA LEU A 13 -42.80 -34.96 24.33
C LEU A 13 -41.53 -34.83 25.21
N PRO A 14 -40.36 -35.31 24.76
CA PRO A 14 -39.13 -35.04 25.49
C PRO A 14 -38.85 -33.54 25.41
N VAL A 15 -38.93 -32.87 26.56
CA VAL A 15 -38.39 -31.52 26.70
C VAL A 15 -36.89 -31.62 26.50
N LEU A 16 -36.44 -31.32 25.28
CA LEU A 16 -35.05 -31.04 24.98
C LEU A 16 -34.68 -29.79 25.78
N ILE A 17 -34.14 -30.01 26.98
CA ILE A 17 -33.40 -28.98 27.68
C ILE A 17 -32.15 -28.75 26.83
N ASP A 18 -32.12 -27.65 26.08
CA ASP A 18 -30.92 -27.17 25.41
C ASP A 18 -29.88 -26.79 26.47
N LEU A 19 -29.16 -27.81 26.98
CA LEU A 19 -27.83 -27.61 27.52
C LEU A 19 -26.99 -27.09 26.35
N SER A 20 -26.85 -25.77 26.30
CA SER A 20 -25.94 -25.08 25.39
C SER A 20 -24.54 -25.66 25.55
N ALA A 21 -24.21 -26.62 24.69
CA ALA A 21 -22.90 -27.22 24.59
C ALA A 21 -21.95 -26.07 24.25
N GLY A 22 -21.07 -25.75 25.19
CA GLY A 22 -20.31 -24.50 25.19
C GLY A 22 -19.54 -24.29 23.89
N ASN A 23 -20.10 -23.49 23.00
CA ASN A 23 -19.46 -23.13 21.75
C ASN A 23 -18.14 -22.43 22.08
N ASN A 24 -17.03 -22.84 21.46
CA ASN A 24 -15.71 -22.25 21.70
C ASN A 24 -15.60 -20.82 21.14
N THR A 25 -16.63 -20.30 20.48
CA THR A 25 -16.77 -18.88 20.09
C THR A 25 -16.74 -17.95 21.30
N CYS A 26 -16.02 -16.84 21.17
CA CYS A 26 -16.06 -15.75 22.12
C CYS A 26 -17.23 -14.81 21.81
N ASN A 27 -17.96 -14.40 22.85
CA ASN A 27 -19.04 -13.42 22.77
C ASN A 27 -18.48 -11.99 22.81
N LEU A 28 -17.44 -11.79 23.62
CA LEU A 28 -16.81 -10.49 23.89
C LEU A 28 -15.31 -10.54 23.59
N TYR A 29 -14.76 -9.40 23.20
CA TYR A 29 -13.35 -9.21 22.89
C TYR A 29 -12.81 -7.97 23.60
N ALA A 30 -11.57 -8.03 24.08
CA ALA A 30 -10.86 -6.89 24.68
C ALA A 30 -9.37 -6.93 24.32
N ALA A 31 -8.77 -5.76 24.12
CA ALA A 31 -7.32 -5.69 23.98
C ALA A 31 -6.61 -5.74 25.34
N VAL A 32 -5.41 -6.31 25.38
CA VAL A 32 -4.54 -6.25 26.56
C VAL A 32 -4.26 -4.80 26.95
N GLY A 33 -4.39 -4.49 28.25
CA GLY A 33 -4.17 -3.17 28.84
C GLY A 33 -5.40 -2.25 28.86
N GLU A 34 -6.46 -2.57 28.12
CA GLU A 34 -7.67 -1.75 28.09
C GLU A 34 -8.59 -2.01 29.28
N SER A 35 -9.66 -1.21 29.41
CA SER A 35 -10.73 -1.44 30.38
C SER A 35 -12.05 -1.70 29.66
N LEU A 36 -12.78 -2.72 30.09
CA LEU A 36 -14.03 -3.17 29.45
C LEU A 36 -15.15 -3.25 30.50
N THR A 37 -16.27 -2.57 30.23
CA THR A 37 -17.51 -2.78 30.97
C THR A 37 -18.29 -3.93 30.33
N LEU A 38 -18.60 -4.98 31.08
CA LEU A 38 -19.37 -6.12 30.56
C LEU A 38 -20.85 -5.71 30.33
N PRO A 39 -21.49 -6.15 29.23
CA PRO A 39 -22.79 -5.64 28.77
C PRO A 39 -24.00 -6.21 29.55
N PHE A 40 -23.99 -6.03 30.87
CA PHE A 40 -25.05 -6.45 31.78
C PHE A 40 -25.65 -5.25 32.48
N ALA A 41 -26.94 -4.98 32.29
CA ALA A 41 -27.63 -3.87 32.96
C ALA A 41 -28.99 -4.32 33.52
N PHE A 42 -29.31 -3.85 34.72
CA PHE A 42 -30.60 -4.00 35.39
C PHE A 42 -31.03 -2.66 36.00
N GLY A 43 -32.19 -2.16 35.56
CA GLY A 43 -32.79 -0.96 36.15
C GLY A 43 -33.35 -1.25 37.53
N GLY A 44 -33.16 -0.34 38.49
CA GLY A 44 -33.70 -0.52 39.85
C GLY A 44 -32.90 -1.47 40.75
N LEU A 45 -31.57 -1.57 40.57
CA LEU A 45 -30.67 -2.33 41.45
C LEU A 45 -30.56 -1.71 42.86
N GLY A 46 -31.63 -1.85 43.65
CA GLY A 46 -31.76 -1.37 45.02
C GLY A 46 -31.43 -2.40 46.11
N ASN A 47 -31.74 -2.05 47.35
CA ASN A 47 -31.37 -2.81 48.56
C ASN A 47 -32.15 -4.13 48.73
N THR A 48 -33.22 -4.37 47.97
CA THR A 48 -33.97 -5.63 47.96
C THR A 48 -33.32 -6.72 47.10
N HIS A 49 -32.26 -6.37 46.36
CA HIS A 49 -31.58 -7.25 45.41
C HIS A 49 -30.19 -7.68 45.92
N SER A 50 -29.76 -8.83 45.40
CA SER A 50 -28.41 -9.38 45.54
C SER A 50 -27.82 -9.57 44.15
N LEU A 51 -26.69 -8.91 43.87
CA LEU A 51 -25.92 -9.07 42.65
C LEU A 51 -24.69 -9.95 42.92
N ARG A 52 -24.46 -10.97 42.09
CA ARG A 52 -23.28 -11.83 42.11
C ARG A 52 -22.67 -11.91 40.72
N TRP A 53 -21.37 -11.61 40.62
CA TRP A 53 -20.55 -11.85 39.43
C TRP A 53 -19.56 -12.98 39.68
N THR A 54 -19.40 -13.86 38.68
CA THR A 54 -18.35 -14.89 38.64
C THR A 54 -17.47 -14.71 37.41
N HIS A 55 -16.22 -15.18 37.52
CA HIS A 55 -15.30 -15.42 36.40
C HIS A 55 -14.76 -16.84 36.55
N ASN A 56 -14.92 -17.66 35.51
CA ASN A 56 -14.59 -19.09 35.54
C ASN A 56 -15.10 -19.79 36.83
N LYS A 57 -16.38 -19.58 37.16
CA LYS A 57 -17.09 -20.05 38.38
C LYS A 57 -16.59 -19.46 39.71
N THR A 58 -15.49 -18.72 39.73
CA THR A 58 -14.99 -18.03 40.92
C THR A 58 -15.74 -16.72 41.12
N ILE A 59 -16.35 -16.51 42.29
CA ILE A 59 -17.05 -15.24 42.60
C ILE A 59 -16.02 -14.10 42.63
N ILE A 60 -16.21 -13.07 41.80
CA ILE A 60 -15.35 -11.87 41.74
C ILE A 60 -15.97 -10.66 42.42
N PHE A 61 -17.31 -10.52 42.37
CA PHE A 61 -18.03 -9.44 43.05
C PHE A 61 -19.35 -9.96 43.63
N THR A 62 -19.72 -9.46 44.81
CA THR A 62 -21.03 -9.68 45.42
C THR A 62 -21.51 -8.44 46.16
N LYS A 63 -22.75 -8.01 45.90
CA LYS A 63 -23.47 -6.97 46.64
C LYS A 63 -24.80 -7.54 47.12
N GLN A 64 -25.10 -7.41 48.41
CA GLN A 64 -26.35 -7.86 49.03
C GLN A 64 -26.86 -6.78 50.00
N LYS A 65 -28.17 -6.55 50.04
CA LYS A 65 -28.79 -5.55 50.94
C LYS A 65 -28.14 -4.16 50.85
N GLY A 66 -27.77 -3.75 49.63
CA GLY A 66 -27.05 -2.49 49.35
C GLY A 66 -25.54 -2.51 49.60
N ARG A 67 -25.01 -3.46 50.39
CA ARG A 67 -23.60 -3.54 50.79
C ARG A 67 -22.79 -4.49 49.92
N VAL A 68 -21.57 -4.10 49.54
CA VAL A 68 -20.61 -4.98 48.87
C VAL A 68 -19.94 -5.90 49.90
N THR A 69 -19.91 -7.19 49.62
CA THR A 69 -19.28 -8.23 50.46
C THR A 69 -18.05 -8.86 49.80
N LYS A 70 -17.93 -8.79 48.47
CA LYS A 70 -16.72 -9.18 47.72
C LYS A 70 -16.54 -8.26 46.51
N GLY A 71 -15.29 -7.98 46.14
CA GLY A 71 -14.94 -7.00 45.11
C GLY A 71 -15.01 -5.57 45.64
N LYS A 72 -14.90 -4.58 44.75
CA LYS A 72 -14.90 -3.15 45.12
C LYS A 72 -16.14 -2.43 44.58
N PRO A 73 -16.77 -1.51 45.35
CA PRO A 73 -17.95 -0.77 44.88
C PRO A 73 -17.72 -0.02 43.55
N GLU A 74 -16.53 0.54 43.34
CA GLU A 74 -16.13 1.31 42.16
C GLU A 74 -15.79 0.46 40.91
N ASP A 75 -15.90 -0.87 41.01
CA ASP A 75 -15.81 -1.77 39.85
C ASP A 75 -17.21 -2.06 39.25
N ILE A 76 -18.29 -1.53 39.83
CA ILE A 76 -19.68 -1.77 39.39
C ILE A 76 -20.40 -0.43 39.17
N ASN A 77 -21.14 -0.32 38.07
CA ASN A 77 -21.97 0.86 37.81
C ASN A 77 -23.37 0.76 38.47
N ALA A 78 -24.18 1.82 38.34
CA ALA A 78 -25.52 1.87 38.93
C ALA A 78 -26.50 0.78 38.44
N THR A 79 -26.26 0.17 37.27
CA THR A 79 -27.10 -0.89 36.69
C THR A 79 -26.56 -2.30 36.94
N GLY A 80 -25.43 -2.44 37.65
CA GLY A 80 -24.83 -3.73 37.99
C GLY A 80 -23.79 -4.26 36.99
N SER A 81 -23.46 -3.53 35.92
CA SER A 81 -22.37 -3.89 35.00
C SER A 81 -21.03 -3.83 35.72
N ILE A 82 -20.17 -4.84 35.53
CA ILE A 82 -18.80 -4.82 36.06
C ILE A 82 -17.82 -4.23 35.05
N LEU A 83 -16.95 -3.35 35.54
CA LEU A 83 -15.85 -2.73 34.82
C LEU A 83 -14.56 -3.51 35.12
N LEU A 84 -14.07 -4.24 34.12
CA LEU A 84 -12.75 -4.87 34.15
C LEU A 84 -11.71 -3.79 33.80
N LYS A 85 -10.74 -3.56 34.69
CA LYS A 85 -9.67 -2.56 34.53
C LYS A 85 -8.36 -3.28 34.18
N ASN A 86 -7.57 -2.73 33.26
CA ASN A 86 -6.28 -3.28 32.81
C ASN A 86 -6.37 -4.78 32.46
N VAL A 87 -7.23 -5.09 31.48
CA VAL A 87 -7.52 -6.45 31.03
C VAL A 87 -6.25 -7.14 30.55
N GLY A 88 -6.00 -8.37 31.02
CA GLY A 88 -4.87 -9.20 30.62
C GLY A 88 -5.33 -10.57 30.12
N PHE A 89 -4.42 -11.39 29.59
CA PHE A 89 -4.78 -12.74 29.12
C PHE A 89 -5.47 -13.61 30.18
N SER A 90 -5.10 -13.44 31.46
CA SER A 90 -5.76 -14.11 32.60
C SER A 90 -7.21 -13.66 32.84
N SER A 91 -7.64 -12.53 32.27
CA SER A 91 -9.04 -12.09 32.28
C SER A 91 -9.90 -12.84 31.25
N ALA A 92 -9.32 -13.59 30.31
CA ALA A 92 -10.11 -14.41 29.40
C ALA A 92 -10.88 -15.50 30.16
N GLY A 93 -12.06 -15.88 29.67
CA GLY A 93 -12.90 -16.90 30.33
C GLY A 93 -14.38 -16.60 30.26
N ILE A 94 -15.15 -17.39 31.01
CA ILE A 94 -16.61 -17.23 31.14
C ILE A 94 -16.87 -16.26 32.29
N TYR A 95 -17.69 -15.24 32.03
CA TYR A 95 -18.24 -14.38 33.07
C TYR A 95 -19.73 -14.64 33.21
N GLU A 96 -20.23 -14.69 34.44
CA GLU A 96 -21.66 -14.82 34.73
C GLU A 96 -22.10 -13.70 35.69
N ALA A 97 -23.27 -13.13 35.45
CA ALA A 97 -23.92 -12.18 36.34
C ALA A 97 -25.30 -12.71 36.74
N ASN A 98 -25.61 -12.68 38.03
CA ASN A 98 -26.91 -13.08 38.54
C ASN A 98 -27.42 -12.01 39.51
N ILE A 99 -28.65 -11.54 39.29
CA ILE A 99 -29.43 -10.75 40.26
C ILE A 99 -30.53 -11.64 40.82
N SER A 100 -30.64 -11.66 42.15
CA SER A 100 -31.72 -12.31 42.88
C SER A 100 -32.38 -11.37 43.88
N HIS A 101 -33.64 -11.64 44.22
CA HIS A 101 -34.30 -11.02 45.37
C HIS A 101 -33.77 -11.59 46.70
N SER A 102 -34.10 -10.92 47.81
CA SER A 102 -33.73 -11.36 49.17
C SER A 102 -34.24 -12.75 49.56
N ASN A 103 -35.28 -13.26 48.90
CA ASN A 103 -35.81 -14.62 49.06
C ASN A 103 -35.06 -15.68 48.22
N GLY A 104 -34.05 -15.29 47.45
CA GLY A 104 -33.25 -16.18 46.59
C GLY A 104 -33.74 -16.32 45.14
N THR A 105 -34.94 -15.85 44.78
CA THR A 105 -35.46 -15.92 43.41
C THR A 105 -34.57 -15.13 42.44
N ILE A 106 -34.06 -15.77 41.38
CA ILE A 106 -33.26 -15.12 40.35
C ILE A 106 -34.19 -14.28 39.46
N VAL A 107 -33.86 -12.99 39.32
CA VAL A 107 -34.62 -11.99 38.53
C VAL A 107 -33.98 -11.78 37.17
N LYS A 108 -32.64 -11.85 37.09
CA LYS A 108 -31.89 -11.74 35.84
C LYS A 108 -30.60 -12.53 35.91
N ALA A 109 -30.33 -13.31 34.86
CA ALA A 109 -29.06 -13.98 34.63
C ALA A 109 -28.44 -13.48 33.32
N TRP A 110 -27.12 -13.58 33.20
CA TRP A 110 -26.34 -13.30 32.00
C TRP A 110 -25.04 -14.10 32.06
N MET A 111 -24.58 -14.58 30.89
CA MET A 111 -23.34 -15.34 30.77
C MET A 111 -22.76 -15.12 29.37
N ASP A 112 -21.50 -14.71 29.28
CA ASP A 112 -20.76 -14.56 28.03
C ASP A 112 -19.28 -14.95 28.23
N ARG A 113 -18.63 -15.39 27.15
CA ARG A 113 -17.19 -15.63 27.10
C ARG A 113 -16.43 -14.39 26.63
N LEU A 114 -15.51 -13.89 27.46
CA LEU A 114 -14.51 -12.90 27.10
C LEU A 114 -13.25 -13.57 26.54
N CYS A 115 -12.78 -13.10 25.39
CA CYS A 115 -11.47 -13.41 24.85
C CYS A 115 -10.60 -12.15 24.81
N VAL A 116 -9.34 -12.31 25.16
CA VAL A 116 -8.38 -11.21 25.25
C VAL A 116 -7.30 -11.39 24.19
N MET A 117 -7.02 -10.33 23.45
CA MET A 117 -6.08 -10.34 22.33
C MET A 117 -5.05 -9.22 22.47
N GLU A 118 -3.85 -9.42 21.92
CA GLU A 118 -2.93 -8.31 21.64
C GLU A 118 -3.54 -7.41 20.55
N LYS A 119 -3.20 -6.12 20.58
CA LYS A 119 -3.46 -5.25 19.42
C LYS A 119 -2.57 -5.70 18.26
N VAL A 120 -3.08 -5.59 17.03
CA VAL A 120 -2.26 -5.84 15.85
C VAL A 120 -1.07 -4.87 15.81
N SER A 121 0.08 -5.36 15.35
CA SER A 121 1.25 -4.51 15.13
C SER A 121 1.13 -3.78 13.79
N LYS A 122 1.69 -2.56 13.70
CA LYS A 122 1.70 -1.77 12.45
C LYS A 122 2.35 -2.60 11.33
N PRO A 123 1.61 -2.94 10.25
CA PRO A 123 2.16 -3.77 9.18
C PRO A 123 3.14 -2.98 8.31
N ARG A 124 4.15 -3.67 7.80
CA ARG A 124 5.09 -3.13 6.80
C ARG A 124 4.63 -3.57 5.42
N LEU A 125 4.58 -2.62 4.47
CA LEU A 125 4.25 -2.91 3.08
C LEU A 125 5.52 -2.95 2.22
N ASP A 126 5.85 -4.13 1.70
CA ASP A 126 6.93 -4.34 0.75
C ASP A 126 6.38 -4.67 -0.65
N HIS A 127 7.17 -4.45 -1.70
CA HIS A 127 6.78 -4.76 -3.08
C HIS A 127 7.95 -5.24 -3.94
N ILE A 128 7.64 -6.08 -4.93
CA ILE A 128 8.58 -6.61 -5.93
C ILE A 128 7.97 -6.39 -7.32
N CYS A 129 8.75 -5.84 -8.25
CA CYS A 129 8.37 -5.63 -9.64
C CYS A 129 8.76 -6.86 -10.49
N ASP A 130 7.77 -7.55 -11.05
CA ASP A 130 7.98 -8.54 -12.12
C ASP A 130 8.00 -7.82 -13.50
N SER A 131 8.25 -8.58 -14.58
CA SER A 131 8.19 -8.08 -15.95
C SER A 131 6.81 -7.61 -16.43
N SER A 132 5.72 -8.02 -15.75
CA SER A 132 4.33 -7.74 -16.15
C SER A 132 3.42 -7.26 -15.01
N ALA A 133 3.84 -7.39 -13.75
CA ALA A 133 3.03 -7.05 -12.58
C ALA A 133 3.90 -6.63 -11.39
N VAL A 134 3.26 -6.13 -10.34
CA VAL A 134 3.87 -5.84 -9.05
C VAL A 134 3.18 -6.69 -7.99
N ASN A 135 4.00 -7.39 -7.21
CA ASN A 135 3.55 -8.19 -6.07
C ASN A 135 3.82 -7.39 -4.81
N PHE A 136 2.77 -7.05 -4.08
CA PHE A 136 2.85 -6.44 -2.76
C PHE A 136 2.72 -7.53 -1.68
N SER A 137 3.47 -7.38 -0.59
CA SER A 137 3.38 -8.21 0.61
C SER A 137 3.10 -7.35 1.83
N CYS A 138 2.02 -7.67 2.55
CA CYS A 138 1.69 -7.06 3.82
C CYS A 138 2.35 -7.87 4.96
N ASN A 139 3.43 -7.35 5.52
CA ASN A 139 4.28 -8.06 6.48
C ASN A 139 3.92 -7.64 7.91
N VAL A 140 3.47 -8.58 8.74
CA VAL A 140 3.01 -8.37 10.12
C VAL A 140 3.46 -9.52 11.02
N ALA A 141 3.69 -9.26 12.31
CA ALA A 141 3.98 -10.32 13.27
C ALA A 141 2.74 -11.18 13.52
N LYS A 142 2.89 -12.51 13.51
CA LYS A 142 1.82 -13.51 13.73
C LYS A 142 0.60 -13.34 12.78
N PRO A 143 0.74 -13.55 11.46
CA PRO A 143 -0.34 -13.30 10.49
C PRO A 143 -1.54 -14.27 10.58
N GLN A 144 -1.46 -15.36 11.34
CA GLN A 144 -2.54 -16.35 11.43
C GLN A 144 -3.80 -15.75 12.07
N GLY A 145 -4.95 -15.90 11.39
CA GLY A 145 -6.25 -15.46 11.91
C GLY A 145 -6.47 -13.93 11.90
N LEU A 146 -5.61 -13.18 11.19
CA LEU A 146 -5.80 -11.76 10.95
C LEU A 146 -6.57 -11.52 9.65
N ASP A 147 -7.47 -10.54 9.67
CA ASP A 147 -8.25 -10.10 8.51
C ASP A 147 -7.41 -9.04 7.75
N PHE A 148 -7.06 -9.29 6.48
CA PHE A 148 -6.32 -8.34 5.64
C PHE A 148 -7.25 -7.54 4.73
N SER A 149 -6.86 -6.31 4.41
CA SER A 149 -7.51 -5.50 3.38
C SER A 149 -6.51 -4.55 2.72
N TRP A 150 -6.84 -4.07 1.53
CA TRP A 150 -5.97 -3.23 0.71
C TRP A 150 -6.63 -1.93 0.33
N THR A 151 -5.83 -0.86 0.20
CA THR A 151 -6.29 0.43 -0.31
C THR A 151 -5.45 0.88 -1.49
N LEU A 152 -6.11 1.49 -2.49
CA LEU A 152 -5.54 2.15 -3.65
C LEU A 152 -5.99 3.62 -3.63
N ASN A 153 -5.06 4.56 -3.57
CA ASN A 153 -5.34 6.00 -3.44
C ASN A 153 -6.34 6.29 -2.31
N LYS A 154 -6.14 5.67 -1.14
CA LYS A 154 -7.00 5.73 0.06
C LYS A 154 -8.42 5.13 -0.12
N LYS A 155 -8.73 4.47 -1.25
CA LYS A 155 -10.00 3.74 -1.45
C LYS A 155 -9.78 2.24 -1.25
N THR A 156 -10.62 1.60 -0.45
CA THR A 156 -10.53 0.15 -0.19
C THR A 156 -10.80 -0.66 -1.46
N LEU A 157 -9.98 -1.68 -1.71
CA LEU A 157 -10.16 -2.69 -2.73
C LEU A 157 -11.05 -3.81 -2.16
N LEU A 158 -12.31 -3.85 -2.59
CA LEU A 158 -13.27 -4.86 -2.14
C LEU A 158 -12.87 -6.25 -2.69
N GLY A 159 -12.93 -7.26 -1.83
CA GLY A 159 -12.57 -8.65 -2.17
C GLY A 159 -11.07 -8.99 -2.04
N GLU A 160 -10.19 -7.99 -1.95
CA GLU A 160 -8.75 -8.21 -1.73
C GLU A 160 -8.47 -8.43 -0.23
N THR A 161 -8.60 -9.68 0.21
CA THR A 161 -8.45 -10.10 1.62
C THR A 161 -7.21 -10.96 1.89
N LYS A 162 -6.32 -11.12 0.91
CA LYS A 162 -5.08 -11.88 1.04
C LYS A 162 -3.96 -11.02 1.62
N GLN A 163 -3.00 -11.67 2.28
CA GLN A 163 -1.76 -11.03 2.76
C GLN A 163 -0.89 -10.47 1.60
N THR A 164 -1.10 -10.92 0.37
CA THR A 164 -0.43 -10.45 -0.84
C THR A 164 -1.42 -9.92 -1.87
N LEU A 165 -1.01 -8.89 -2.63
CA LEU A 165 -1.79 -8.28 -3.70
C LEU A 165 -0.95 -8.20 -4.98
N ARG A 166 -1.50 -8.63 -6.12
CA ARG A 166 -0.82 -8.59 -7.42
C ARG A 166 -1.52 -7.63 -8.38
N ILE A 167 -0.81 -6.60 -8.84
CA ILE A 167 -1.34 -5.56 -9.74
C ILE A 167 -0.57 -5.57 -11.06
N SER A 168 -1.27 -5.65 -12.19
CA SER A 168 -0.65 -5.53 -13.53
C SER A 168 0.07 -4.18 -13.70
N LEU A 169 1.24 -4.17 -14.35
CA LEU A 169 1.94 -2.93 -14.71
C LEU A 169 1.06 -2.02 -15.57
N SER A 170 0.19 -2.57 -16.43
CA SER A 170 -0.79 -1.81 -17.22
C SER A 170 -1.77 -0.99 -16.38
N HIS A 171 -1.95 -1.35 -15.10
CA HIS A 171 -2.84 -0.66 -14.16
C HIS A 171 -2.07 0.24 -13.18
N LEU A 172 -0.74 0.34 -13.29
CA LEU A 172 0.06 1.26 -12.50
C LEU A 172 0.28 2.57 -13.26
N LYS A 173 -0.59 3.55 -12.99
CA LYS A 173 -0.28 4.96 -13.23
C LYS A 173 0.68 5.45 -12.15
N GLU A 174 1.61 6.32 -12.51
CA GLU A 174 2.69 6.74 -11.60
C GLU A 174 2.18 7.29 -10.27
N GLU A 175 1.08 8.05 -10.26
CA GLU A 175 0.47 8.65 -9.06
C GLU A 175 -0.20 7.64 -8.11
N ARG A 176 -0.28 6.35 -8.47
CA ARG A 176 -0.99 5.35 -7.66
C ARG A 176 -0.20 4.98 -6.41
N THR A 177 -0.93 4.97 -5.31
CA THR A 177 -0.44 4.74 -3.95
C THR A 177 -1.20 3.60 -3.31
N PHE A 178 -0.49 2.73 -2.59
CA PHE A 178 -1.03 1.52 -1.98
C PHE A 178 -0.73 1.51 -0.47
N ALA A 179 -1.67 1.03 0.33
CA ALA A 179 -1.44 0.66 1.72
C ALA A 179 -2.23 -0.61 2.04
N CYS A 180 -1.70 -1.46 2.93
CA CYS A 180 -2.44 -2.59 3.47
C CYS A 180 -2.88 -2.29 4.90
N SER A 181 -4.03 -2.85 5.29
CA SER A 181 -4.55 -2.78 6.65
C SER A 181 -4.77 -4.19 7.16
N VAL A 182 -4.43 -4.42 8.43
CA VAL A 182 -4.54 -5.70 9.12
C VAL A 182 -5.42 -5.51 10.34
N ALA A 183 -6.34 -6.44 10.57
CA ALA A 183 -7.32 -6.37 11.63
C ALA A 183 -7.40 -7.68 12.44
N ASN A 184 -7.76 -7.53 13.71
CA ASN A 184 -8.32 -8.61 14.53
C ASN A 184 -9.61 -8.10 15.20
N LYS A 185 -10.20 -8.88 16.12
CA LYS A 185 -11.47 -8.52 16.77
C LYS A 185 -11.38 -7.36 17.77
N VAL A 186 -10.18 -6.81 18.03
CA VAL A 186 -9.96 -5.73 19.02
C VAL A 186 -9.24 -4.50 18.44
N SER A 187 -8.71 -4.58 17.22
CA SER A 187 -7.85 -3.53 16.66
C SER A 187 -7.68 -3.65 15.15
N VAL A 188 -7.39 -2.52 14.50
CA VAL A 188 -7.04 -2.41 13.08
C VAL A 188 -5.82 -1.49 12.98
N GLU A 189 -4.82 -1.89 12.21
CA GLU A 189 -3.64 -1.07 11.92
C GLU A 189 -3.34 -1.03 10.42
N SER A 190 -2.70 0.04 9.96
CA SER A 190 -2.42 0.26 8.54
C SER A 190 -0.94 0.54 8.27
N SER A 191 -0.47 0.06 7.12
CA SER A 191 0.89 0.32 6.67
C SER A 191 1.08 1.78 6.29
N GLU A 192 2.34 2.18 6.17
CA GLU A 192 2.66 3.37 5.40
C GLU A 192 2.25 3.20 3.92
N THR A 193 2.03 4.33 3.27
CA THR A 193 1.56 4.40 1.89
C THR A 193 2.74 4.32 0.93
N VAL A 194 2.75 3.30 0.07
CA VAL A 194 3.83 3.01 -0.88
C VAL A 194 3.42 3.36 -2.31
N ARG A 195 4.32 4.05 -3.03
CA ARG A 195 4.23 4.30 -4.46
C ARG A 195 5.24 3.38 -5.17
N PRO A 196 4.80 2.34 -5.91
CA PRO A 196 5.72 1.37 -6.50
C PRO A 196 6.54 2.00 -7.64
N ALA A 197 7.86 1.89 -7.57
CA ALA A 197 8.80 2.48 -8.54
C ALA A 197 9.25 1.47 -9.60
N CYS A 198 8.30 0.86 -10.30
CA CYS A 198 8.58 -0.21 -11.26
C CYS A 198 8.85 0.33 -12.67
N LYS A 199 10.03 0.01 -13.20
CA LYS A 199 10.39 0.32 -14.60
C LYS A 199 9.68 -0.66 -15.52
N ALA A 200 8.72 -0.19 -16.32
CA ALA A 200 8.22 -0.97 -17.44
C ALA A 200 9.36 -1.24 -18.44
N PRO A 201 9.45 -2.44 -19.04
CA PRO A 201 10.35 -2.66 -20.17
C PRO A 201 10.01 -1.66 -21.29
N LEU A 202 10.99 -0.87 -21.73
CA LEU A 202 10.82 0.19 -22.74
C LEU A 202 10.31 -0.33 -24.10
N LEU A 203 10.36 -1.65 -24.33
CA LEU A 203 9.84 -2.32 -25.50
C LEU A 203 9.04 -3.55 -25.06
N CYS A 204 7.74 -3.56 -25.35
CA CYS A 204 6.87 -4.75 -25.18
C CYS A 204 7.16 -5.87 -26.20
N PHE A 205 8.23 -5.74 -26.98
CA PHE A 205 8.66 -6.73 -27.96
C PHE A 205 9.64 -7.70 -27.32
N LYS A 206 9.41 -9.01 -27.48
CA LYS A 206 10.43 -10.02 -27.18
C LYS A 206 11.72 -9.64 -27.93
N PRO A 207 12.92 -9.79 -27.33
CA PRO A 207 14.17 -9.39 -27.98
C PRO A 207 14.36 -10.06 -29.36
N GLN A 208 13.85 -11.29 -29.50
CA GLN A 208 13.79 -12.05 -30.75
C GLN A 208 13.01 -11.36 -31.88
N VAL A 209 11.96 -10.58 -31.56
CA VAL A 209 11.19 -9.79 -32.54
C VAL A 209 11.98 -8.55 -32.97
N VAL A 210 12.65 -7.87 -32.03
CA VAL A 210 13.51 -6.71 -32.35
C VAL A 210 14.66 -7.13 -33.25
N VAL A 211 15.32 -8.24 -32.95
CA VAL A 211 16.38 -8.84 -33.79
C VAL A 211 15.85 -9.24 -35.17
N ALA A 212 14.65 -9.85 -35.26
CA ALA A 212 14.04 -10.21 -36.53
C ALA A 212 13.72 -8.99 -37.42
N VAL A 213 13.23 -7.89 -36.83
CA VAL A 213 12.96 -6.64 -37.57
C VAL A 213 14.26 -5.98 -38.05
N LEU A 214 15.31 -5.95 -37.22
CA LEU A 214 16.62 -5.40 -37.61
C LEU A 214 17.29 -6.22 -38.73
N ALA A 215 17.25 -7.56 -38.63
CA ALA A 215 17.78 -8.45 -39.65
C ALA A 215 16.97 -8.38 -40.97
N GLY A 216 15.63 -8.33 -40.88
CA GLY A 216 14.74 -8.18 -42.03
C GLY A 216 14.91 -6.84 -42.74
N GLY A 217 15.08 -5.75 -41.99
CA GLY A 217 15.36 -4.41 -42.55
C GLY A 217 16.65 -4.37 -43.35
N ALA A 218 17.75 -4.91 -42.79
CA ALA A 218 19.03 -5.00 -43.50
C ALA A 218 18.95 -5.89 -44.76
N GLY A 219 18.25 -7.04 -44.67
CA GLY A 219 18.05 -7.93 -45.82
C GLY A 219 17.24 -7.29 -46.95
N LEU A 220 16.19 -6.53 -46.63
CA LEU A 220 15.39 -5.80 -47.62
C LEU A 220 16.21 -4.73 -48.34
N ILE A 221 17.01 -3.95 -47.60
CA ILE A 221 17.91 -2.93 -48.17
C ILE A 221 18.94 -3.58 -49.10
N PHE A 222 19.55 -4.69 -48.69
CA PHE A 222 20.53 -5.42 -49.50
C PHE A 222 19.92 -6.00 -50.78
N PHE A 223 18.70 -6.56 -50.69
CA PHE A 223 17.97 -7.05 -51.86
C PHE A 223 17.63 -5.94 -52.86
N LEU A 224 17.20 -4.77 -52.38
CA LEU A 224 16.95 -3.60 -53.23
C LEU A 224 18.23 -3.10 -53.92
N LEU A 225 19.37 -3.08 -53.22
CA LEU A 225 20.66 -2.73 -53.83
C LEU A 225 21.06 -3.73 -54.93
N ILE A 226 20.89 -5.03 -54.70
CA ILE A 226 21.14 -6.06 -55.73
C ILE A 226 20.20 -5.89 -56.92
N ALA A 227 18.90 -5.63 -56.69
CA ALA A 227 17.94 -5.42 -57.77
C ALA A 227 18.28 -4.19 -58.62
N VAL A 228 18.72 -3.08 -58.01
CA VAL A 228 19.19 -1.88 -58.72
C VAL A 228 20.46 -2.20 -59.53
N VAL A 229 21.45 -2.88 -58.94
CA VAL A 229 22.68 -3.28 -59.66
C VAL A 229 22.35 -4.21 -60.83
N ALA A 230 21.43 -5.17 -60.64
CA ALA A 230 20.97 -6.06 -61.70
C ALA A 230 20.27 -5.29 -62.82
N LEU A 231 19.37 -4.34 -62.51
CA LEU A 231 18.77 -3.45 -63.52
C LEU A 231 19.83 -2.65 -64.27
N CYS A 232 20.80 -2.05 -63.58
CA CYS A 232 21.90 -1.31 -64.20
C CYS A 232 22.76 -2.21 -65.11
N CYS A 233 23.03 -3.46 -64.71
CA CYS A 233 23.74 -4.44 -65.53
C CYS A 233 22.92 -4.87 -66.76
N CYS A 234 21.62 -5.11 -66.62
CA CYS A 234 20.72 -5.42 -67.72
C CYS A 234 20.63 -4.27 -68.73
N VAL A 235 20.44 -3.03 -68.26
CA VAL A 235 20.41 -1.81 -69.11
C VAL A 235 21.76 -1.54 -69.79
N ARG A 236 22.89 -1.91 -69.16
CA ARG A 236 24.21 -1.85 -69.81
C ARG A 236 24.40 -2.95 -70.85
N ARG A 237 23.83 -4.14 -70.66
CA ARG A 237 23.89 -5.25 -71.63
C ARG A 237 22.94 -5.09 -72.82
N THR A 238 21.86 -4.32 -72.69
CA THR A 238 20.96 -3.98 -73.82
C THR A 238 21.45 -2.81 -74.66
N LYS A 239 22.68 -2.32 -74.47
CA LYS A 239 23.44 -1.63 -75.53
C LYS A 239 24.30 -2.63 -76.29
N PRO A 240 23.97 -3.00 -77.54
CA PRO A 240 24.86 -3.80 -78.37
C PRO A 240 26.16 -3.04 -78.64
N GLN A 241 27.28 -3.75 -78.71
CA GLN A 241 28.44 -3.25 -79.44
C GLN A 241 28.09 -3.16 -80.93
N THR A 242 28.13 -1.96 -81.49
CA THR A 242 28.54 -1.76 -82.88
C THR A 242 29.95 -1.19 -82.88
N ASN A 243 30.83 -1.81 -83.66
CA ASN A 243 32.28 -1.64 -83.58
C ASN A 243 32.77 -0.39 -84.35
N PRO A 244 33.95 0.19 -84.04
CA PRO A 244 34.39 1.42 -84.67
C PRO A 244 35.14 1.16 -85.99
N ARG A 245 34.52 1.59 -87.08
CA ARG A 245 35.17 2.22 -88.25
C ARG A 245 34.11 2.49 -89.31
N ASP A 246 33.76 3.76 -89.47
CA ASP A 246 33.73 4.28 -90.83
C ASP A 246 34.30 5.70 -90.87
N LYS A 247 34.83 6.07 -92.03
CA LYS A 247 35.72 7.23 -92.22
C LYS A 247 35.02 8.27 -93.07
N GLN A 248 35.29 9.55 -92.78
CA GLN A 248 34.76 10.75 -93.48
C GLN A 248 33.26 11.00 -93.24
N GLU A 249 32.78 12.24 -93.05
CA GLU A 249 33.41 13.55 -93.25
C GLU A 249 33.32 14.46 -92.02
N ILE A 250 34.45 14.99 -91.55
CA ILE A 250 34.47 16.13 -90.62
C ILE A 250 34.47 17.41 -91.47
N LYS A 251 33.30 18.03 -91.64
CA LYS A 251 33.22 19.37 -92.23
C LYS A 251 33.32 20.43 -91.13
N MET A 252 34.56 20.75 -90.75
CA MET A 252 34.85 21.93 -89.93
C MET A 252 34.34 23.19 -90.64
N LEU A 253 33.49 23.96 -89.99
CA LEU A 253 33.19 25.33 -90.38
C LEU A 253 34.25 26.24 -89.77
N SER A 254 34.99 26.94 -90.64
CA SER A 254 36.23 27.62 -90.29
C SER A 254 36.03 28.79 -89.34
N VAL A 255 36.93 28.90 -88.36
CA VAL A 255 37.23 30.15 -87.66
C VAL A 255 37.66 31.21 -88.68
N LYS A 256 37.19 32.46 -88.50
CA LYS A 256 37.73 33.65 -89.17
C LYS A 256 38.58 34.41 -88.15
N LYS A 257 39.81 34.78 -88.53
CA LYS A 257 40.83 35.40 -87.67
C LYS A 257 41.03 36.87 -88.05
N GLN A 258 40.97 37.77 -87.06
CA GLN A 258 41.56 39.12 -86.98
C GLN A 258 41.06 39.78 -85.66
N GLU A 259 41.77 40.64 -84.92
CA GLU A 259 43.22 40.85 -84.69
C GLU A 259 43.39 41.78 -83.46
N ALA A 260 44.54 41.71 -82.78
CA ALA A 260 45.10 42.68 -81.81
C ALA A 260 44.39 43.02 -80.46
N GLU A 261 45.24 43.03 -79.42
CA GLU A 261 45.16 43.58 -78.05
C GLU A 261 44.94 45.13 -77.97
N PRO A 262 44.90 45.75 -76.75
CA PRO A 262 44.42 45.30 -75.43
C PRO A 262 43.51 46.39 -74.78
N ILE A 263 43.21 46.28 -73.47
CA ILE A 263 43.11 47.35 -72.43
C ILE A 263 42.12 46.94 -71.31
N SER A 264 42.57 47.10 -70.06
CA SER A 264 41.76 47.13 -68.81
C SER A 264 41.74 48.59 -68.33
N PRO A 265 40.59 49.16 -67.88
CA PRO A 265 40.23 49.17 -66.44
C PRO A 265 38.69 48.99 -66.20
N GLU A 266 38.22 48.40 -65.08
CA GLU A 266 37.92 48.99 -63.74
C GLU A 266 36.61 49.81 -63.66
N TYR A 267 36.09 50.01 -62.43
CA TYR A 267 34.89 50.77 -62.02
C TYR A 267 33.52 50.21 -62.48
N GLU A 268 32.37 50.45 -61.84
CA GLU A 268 31.93 50.60 -60.44
C GLU A 268 30.39 50.74 -60.46
N ALA A 269 29.77 50.68 -59.28
CA ALA A 269 28.33 50.74 -58.98
C ALA A 269 27.48 51.89 -59.57
N MET A 270 26.18 51.62 -59.81
CA MET A 270 24.98 52.29 -59.22
C MET A 270 23.70 51.96 -60.04
N HIS A 271 22.61 51.42 -59.45
CA HIS A 271 21.52 52.08 -58.70
C HIS A 271 20.57 53.02 -59.49
N ASN A 272 19.32 52.59 -59.73
CA ASN A 272 18.06 53.23 -59.28
C ASN A 272 16.83 52.34 -59.68
N ILE A 273 16.03 51.79 -58.76
CA ILE A 273 14.86 52.36 -58.02
C ILE A 273 13.66 52.76 -58.90
N GLN A 274 12.50 52.11 -58.68
CA GLN A 274 11.18 52.75 -58.72
C GLN A 274 10.17 52.07 -57.76
N SER A 275 9.63 52.85 -56.81
CA SER A 275 8.33 52.73 -56.09
C SER A 275 7.89 51.45 -55.33
N SER A 276 7.67 51.63 -54.02
CA SER A 276 6.81 50.83 -53.09
C SER A 276 5.41 51.53 -52.93
N PRO A 277 4.44 51.22 -52.00
CA PRO A 277 4.57 50.53 -50.69
C PRO A 277 3.43 49.61 -50.14
N SER A 278 3.82 48.65 -49.27
CA SER A 278 3.21 48.23 -47.98
C SER A 278 1.79 47.59 -47.89
N PRO A 279 1.44 46.81 -46.82
CA PRO A 279 2.12 46.69 -45.50
C PRO A 279 2.36 45.27 -44.91
N SER A 280 3.16 45.23 -43.83
CA SER A 280 3.19 44.25 -42.72
C SER A 280 3.72 42.80 -42.93
N PRO A 281 4.92 42.47 -42.41
CA PRO A 281 5.36 41.09 -42.17
C PRO A 281 5.11 40.63 -40.71
N LYS A 282 4.64 39.38 -40.53
CA LYS A 282 4.66 38.69 -39.22
C LYS A 282 6.08 38.15 -38.90
N PRO A 283 6.52 38.17 -37.63
CA PRO A 283 7.86 37.70 -37.27
C PRO A 283 7.93 36.20 -36.95
N SER A 284 9.14 35.65 -37.11
CA SER A 284 9.58 34.36 -36.58
C SER A 284 9.61 34.36 -35.04
N PRO A 285 9.21 33.27 -34.35
CA PRO A 285 9.49 33.08 -32.94
C PRO A 285 10.89 32.47 -32.73
N ARG A 286 11.89 33.31 -32.46
CA ARG A 286 12.96 32.93 -31.52
C ARG A 286 12.40 33.07 -30.10
N ALA A 287 12.75 32.14 -29.21
CA ALA A 287 13.64 32.44 -28.07
C ALA A 287 13.60 31.32 -27.02
N CYS A 288 14.71 30.59 -26.90
CA CYS A 288 15.10 30.03 -25.61
C CYS A 288 15.86 31.10 -24.83
N TYR A 289 15.35 31.50 -23.67
CA TYR A 289 16.15 31.98 -22.54
C TYR A 289 15.62 31.21 -21.31
N LYS A 290 16.40 30.33 -20.68
CA LYS A 290 17.61 30.59 -19.86
C LYS A 290 17.26 31.31 -18.57
N ASN A 291 17.37 30.58 -17.46
CA ASN A 291 17.88 31.16 -16.22
C ASN A 291 18.72 30.12 -15.47
N VAL A 292 20.03 30.35 -15.46
CA VAL A 292 21.00 29.74 -14.56
C VAL A 292 21.86 30.89 -14.05
N SER A 293 21.83 31.08 -12.74
CA SER A 293 22.71 31.96 -11.96
C SER A 293 22.87 31.31 -10.58
N GLN A 294 24.03 31.27 -9.91
CA GLN A 294 25.43 31.26 -10.32
C GLN A 294 26.21 30.75 -9.07
N PRO A 295 27.33 29.99 -9.18
CA PRO A 295 28.00 29.41 -8.01
C PRO A 295 29.14 30.27 -7.45
N TYR A 296 29.32 30.26 -6.12
CA TYR A 296 30.55 30.48 -5.33
C TYR A 296 30.19 30.12 -3.86
N ALA A 297 30.97 29.47 -3.00
CA ALA A 297 32.16 28.63 -3.05
C ALA A 297 32.40 28.11 -1.61
N GLN A 298 33.34 27.15 -1.49
CA GLN A 298 34.24 26.90 -0.35
C GLN A 298 33.92 25.71 0.60
N THR A 299 34.83 24.72 0.57
CA THR A 299 35.29 23.74 1.62
C THR A 299 34.26 23.12 2.61
N ASP A 300 34.30 21.82 2.95
CA ASP A 300 35.52 21.09 3.32
C ASP A 300 35.45 19.54 3.25
N ASN A 301 36.65 18.94 3.22
CA ASN A 301 37.11 17.56 3.43
C ASN A 301 36.17 16.33 3.67
N ARG A 302 36.39 15.32 2.80
CA ARG A 302 36.70 13.88 3.04
C ARG A 302 35.69 12.93 3.77
N PRO A 303 35.46 11.69 3.27
CA PRO A 303 34.62 10.68 3.93
C PRO A 303 35.35 9.91 5.04
N LEU A 304 34.59 9.28 5.94
CA LEU A 304 35.12 8.41 7.00
C LEU A 304 34.36 7.06 7.11
N GLN A 305 35.11 6.04 7.51
CA GLN A 305 34.77 4.61 7.47
C GLN A 305 34.10 4.09 8.76
N MET A 306 33.75 2.80 8.70
CA MET A 306 33.21 1.91 9.73
C MET A 306 34.03 1.72 11.03
N PHE A 307 33.29 1.56 12.15
CA PHE A 307 33.54 0.70 13.34
C PHE A 307 34.77 0.97 14.26
N PRO A 308 34.82 0.45 15.52
CA PRO A 308 33.76 0.21 16.53
C PRO A 308 34.14 0.63 18.00
N ALA A 309 33.16 0.52 18.92
CA ALA A 309 33.25 0.25 20.37
C ALA A 309 34.15 1.07 21.34
N ALA A 310 33.54 1.68 22.38
CA ALA A 310 34.08 1.79 23.75
C ALA A 310 32.99 2.17 24.79
N GLU A 311 33.18 1.73 26.04
CA GLU A 311 32.35 1.97 27.23
C GLU A 311 32.20 3.46 27.64
N GLY A 312 31.15 3.79 28.41
CA GLY A 312 30.92 5.15 28.90
C GLY A 312 29.72 5.32 29.85
N GLN A 313 29.72 4.63 30.99
CA GLN A 313 28.62 4.70 31.97
C GLN A 313 28.57 6.05 32.71
N ARG A 314 27.41 6.74 32.74
CA ARG A 314 27.10 7.81 33.71
C ARG A 314 25.59 8.03 33.88
N SER A 315 25.08 7.64 35.05
CA SER A 315 23.72 7.94 35.53
C SER A 315 23.72 9.21 36.39
N SER A 316 22.72 10.08 36.23
CA SER A 316 22.53 11.27 37.09
C SER A 316 22.08 10.92 38.51
N PRO A 317 22.37 11.76 39.53
CA PRO A 317 22.11 11.42 40.94
C PRO A 317 20.65 11.67 41.36
N VAL A 318 20.10 10.76 42.17
CA VAL A 318 18.81 10.93 42.87
C VAL A 318 19.06 11.46 44.30
N PRO A 319 18.33 12.49 44.78
CA PRO A 319 18.45 12.97 46.16
C PRO A 319 17.91 11.95 47.19
N LYS A 320 18.65 11.71 48.28
CA LYS A 320 18.18 10.89 49.41
C LYS A 320 17.27 11.70 50.36
N PRO A 321 16.25 11.07 50.98
CA PRO A 321 15.42 11.72 51.99
C PRO A 321 16.16 11.88 53.33
N ARG A 322 15.83 12.95 54.07
CA ARG A 322 16.40 13.28 55.38
C ARG A 322 15.68 12.54 56.50
N THR A 323 16.39 11.67 57.22
CA THR A 323 15.91 11.03 58.45
C THR A 323 15.64 12.08 59.53
N LYS A 324 14.46 12.02 60.17
CA LYS A 324 14.20 12.70 61.45
C LYS A 324 14.53 11.74 62.58
N ASN A 325 15.42 12.15 63.49
CA ASN A 325 15.69 11.40 64.71
C ASN A 325 14.47 11.49 65.64
N ALA A 326 14.11 10.38 66.27
CA ALA A 326 13.21 10.37 67.41
C ALA A 326 13.99 10.76 68.67
N GLN A 327 13.50 11.74 69.43
CA GLN A 327 13.95 12.00 70.81
C GLN A 327 13.02 11.28 71.79
N THR A 328 13.48 10.14 72.29
CA THR A 328 13.43 9.82 73.73
C THR A 328 14.46 10.72 74.44
N LEU A 329 14.46 11.04 75.74
CA LEU A 329 13.64 10.81 76.94
C LEU A 329 13.92 12.05 77.87
N ASN A 330 13.37 12.34 79.06
CA ASN A 330 12.45 11.70 80.02
C ASN A 330 11.89 12.78 80.99
N ILE A 331 10.99 12.39 81.91
CA ILE A 331 10.49 13.14 83.10
C ILE A 331 9.47 14.25 82.79
#